data_AF-A0A3B0TQU5-F1
#
_entry.id   AF-A0A3B0TQU5-F1
#
_cell.length_a   1.000
_cell.length_b   1.000
_cell.length_c   1.000
_cell.angle_alpha   90.00
_cell.angle_beta   90.00
_cell.angle_gamma   90.00
#
_symmetry.space_group_name_H-M   'P 1'
#
loop_
_entity.id
_entity.type
_entity.pdbx_description
1 polymer ?
#
loop_
_entity_poly.entity_id
_entity_poly.type
_entity_poly.pdbx_seq_one_letter_code
_entity_poly.pdbx_strand_id
1 'polypeptide(L)'
;MADDLSSPLGKKKRPKFSMILAYGARELPLGRILFGLSGLIVIGFLARILIVDDPTGGQPTIEVPISTNINSNSVAQEISIQSQISNPEQNSPIIISNELQTPQIINVENAAQPPEFAANQRDEFGNLSELIEETENGPIPRIGPNGLTPFNSYSRPSITPQSASGKSLVAIVVTGMGINEGATMEAISSLPDNITLAFAPYGRSIDRTTAAARAGGHEYLLEIPMEPFDYPNSDPGPHTLLTGFTARVNLERLFWLMARTGGYMGMINNLGARFTSSANDMAPFMEELGTRGIAYLDDGSSNRSLSRQLATANQVPFARASLLLDQNPSRAAILSQLQILVETARRDGKAIGIISALPVSINTIVSWSAQLEDQTIELVPVSALMNVAN
;
A
#
# COMPACT_ATOMS: atom_id res chain seq x y z
N MET A 1 -47.96 -43.25 -34.35
CA MET A 1 -46.95 -44.29 -34.62
C MET A 1 -45.86 -43.60 -35.42
N ALA A 2 -44.95 -42.90 -34.74
CA ALA A 2 -43.77 -43.41 -34.03
C ALA A 2 -42.57 -43.53 -34.99
N ASP A 3 -41.46 -42.93 -34.56
CA ASP A 3 -40.06 -43.10 -34.99
C ASP A 3 -39.62 -42.52 -36.36
N ASP A 4 -38.46 -41.88 -36.52
CA ASP A 4 -37.42 -41.48 -35.55
C ASP A 4 -36.52 -40.39 -36.17
N LEU A 5 -35.86 -39.69 -35.25
CA LEU A 5 -34.93 -38.61 -35.30
C LEU A 5 -33.60 -38.93 -36.01
N SER A 6 -33.13 -38.01 -36.86
CA SER A 6 -31.70 -37.61 -36.88
C SER A 6 -31.50 -36.32 -37.68
N SER A 7 -31.49 -35.18 -36.99
CA SER A 7 -31.04 -33.87 -37.46
C SER A 7 -29.55 -33.66 -37.06
N PRO A 8 -28.76 -32.70 -37.62
CA PRO A 8 -29.28 -31.41 -38.06
C PRO A 8 -28.81 -30.82 -39.39
N LEU A 9 -29.79 -30.16 -40.00
CA LEU A 9 -29.70 -29.01 -40.90
C LEU A 9 -28.85 -27.88 -40.29
N GLY A 10 -28.15 -27.13 -41.17
CA GLY A 10 -27.90 -25.71 -40.92
C GLY A 10 -26.45 -25.26 -40.72
N LYS A 11 -25.46 -25.83 -41.41
CA LYS A 11 -24.15 -25.14 -41.58
C LYS A 11 -24.23 -24.13 -42.73
N LYS A 12 -24.32 -22.85 -42.38
CA LYS A 12 -24.19 -21.70 -43.30
C LYS A 12 -22.83 -21.77 -44.03
N LYS A 13 -22.86 -21.73 -45.37
CA LYS A 13 -21.68 -21.60 -46.24
C LYS A 13 -20.96 -20.27 -45.96
N ARG A 14 -19.65 -20.32 -45.69
CA ARG A 14 -18.76 -19.14 -45.67
C ARG A 14 -18.47 -18.68 -47.11
N PRO A 15 -18.34 -17.37 -47.38
CA PRO A 15 -18.10 -16.86 -48.72
C PRO A 15 -16.65 -17.12 -49.16
N LYS A 16 -16.47 -17.51 -50.42
CA LYS A 16 -15.16 -17.56 -51.09
C LYS A 16 -14.77 -16.14 -51.47
N PHE A 17 -13.73 -15.59 -50.84
CA PHE A 17 -13.10 -14.36 -51.29
C PHE A 17 -12.12 -14.73 -52.41
N SER A 18 -12.49 -14.44 -53.66
CA SER A 18 -11.62 -14.54 -54.82
C SER A 18 -10.68 -13.33 -54.84
N MET A 19 -9.41 -13.54 -54.51
CA MET A 19 -8.37 -12.54 -54.74
C MET A 19 -7.90 -12.65 -56.20
N ILE A 20 -8.26 -11.64 -56.97
CA ILE A 20 -7.68 -11.33 -58.28
C ILE A 20 -6.27 -10.78 -58.02
N LEU A 21 -5.25 -11.46 -58.53
CA LEU A 21 -4.01 -10.83 -59.00
C LEU A 21 -3.27 -11.82 -59.90
N ALA A 22 -3.65 -11.78 -61.18
CA ALA A 22 -2.83 -12.28 -62.26
C ALA A 22 -1.74 -11.24 -62.54
N TYR A 23 -0.49 -11.55 -62.20
CA TYR A 23 0.69 -10.97 -62.84
C TYR A 23 1.73 -12.07 -63.02
N GLY A 24 2.25 -12.18 -64.24
CA GLY A 24 3.06 -13.30 -64.71
C GLY A 24 4.28 -13.57 -63.85
N ALA A 25 4.43 -14.85 -63.48
CA ALA A 25 5.64 -15.39 -62.89
C ALA A 25 6.79 -15.30 -63.90
N ARG A 26 7.60 -14.24 -63.79
CA ARG A 26 9.03 -14.35 -64.07
C ARG A 26 9.67 -14.92 -62.81
N GLU A 27 10.36 -16.05 -62.93
CA GLU A 27 11.09 -16.67 -61.85
C GLU A 27 12.14 -15.69 -61.29
N LEU A 28 11.76 -14.97 -60.24
CA LEU A 28 12.71 -14.23 -59.44
C LEU A 28 13.56 -15.27 -58.68
N PRO A 29 14.89 -15.20 -58.72
CA PRO A 29 15.73 -16.15 -58.01
C PRO A 29 15.71 -15.82 -56.51
N LEU A 30 14.60 -16.14 -55.84
CA LEU A 30 14.37 -15.85 -54.42
C LEU A 30 15.53 -16.35 -53.54
N GLY A 31 16.15 -17.48 -53.88
CA GLY A 31 17.32 -18.00 -53.17
C GLY A 31 18.53 -17.05 -53.19
N ARG A 32 18.78 -16.36 -54.31
CA ARG A 32 19.88 -15.38 -54.42
C ARG A 32 19.57 -14.09 -53.67
N ILE A 33 18.30 -13.69 -53.68
CA ILE A 33 17.83 -12.51 -52.93
C ILE A 33 17.94 -12.75 -51.43
N LEU A 34 17.48 -13.92 -50.94
CA LEU A 34 17.60 -14.32 -49.53
C LEU A 34 19.06 -14.45 -49.09
N PHE A 35 19.93 -15.01 -49.93
CA PHE A 35 21.36 -15.09 -49.62
C PHE A 35 22.00 -13.70 -49.51
N GLY A 36 21.71 -12.78 -50.44
CA GLY A 36 22.18 -11.40 -50.36
C GLY A 36 21.69 -10.66 -49.10
N LEU A 37 20.43 -10.87 -48.71
CA LEU A 37 19.86 -10.25 -47.51
C LEU A 37 20.53 -10.77 -46.23
N SER A 38 20.81 -12.07 -46.16
CA SER A 38 21.53 -12.67 -45.02
C SER A 38 22.97 -12.14 -44.89
N GLY A 39 23.66 -11.96 -46.02
CA GLY A 39 25.00 -11.37 -46.04
C GLY A 39 25.02 -9.94 -45.50
N LEU A 40 24.02 -9.12 -45.86
CA LEU A 40 23.90 -7.75 -45.37
C LEU A 40 23.68 -7.67 -43.85
N ILE A 41 22.90 -8.61 -43.28
CA ILE A 41 22.68 -8.66 -41.82
C ILE A 41 23.97 -9.00 -41.09
N VAL A 42 24.74 -9.97 -41.60
CA VAL A 42 26.02 -10.37 -41.00
C VAL A 42 27.05 -9.25 -41.07
N ILE A 43 27.14 -8.55 -42.22
CA ILE A 43 28.03 -7.40 -42.39
C ILE A 43 27.62 -6.25 -41.45
N GLY A 44 26.33 -5.96 -41.31
CA GLY A 44 25.83 -4.94 -40.40
C GLY A 44 26.14 -5.24 -38.93
N PHE A 45 26.05 -6.51 -38.53
CA PHE A 45 26.41 -6.94 -37.18
C PHE A 45 27.91 -6.83 -36.90
N LEU A 46 28.76 -7.26 -37.85
CA LEU A 46 30.21 -7.11 -37.76
C LEU A 46 30.65 -5.63 -37.74
N ALA A 47 30.01 -4.77 -38.54
CA ALA A 47 30.27 -3.34 -38.53
C ALA A 47 29.90 -2.71 -37.17
N ARG A 48 28.80 -3.14 -36.54
CA ARG A 48 28.40 -2.66 -35.22
C ARG A 48 29.42 -3.03 -34.14
N ILE A 49 29.97 -4.25 -34.19
CA ILE A 49 31.00 -4.70 -33.25
C ILE A 49 32.29 -3.89 -33.44
N LEU A 50 32.69 -3.60 -34.68
CA LEU A 50 33.92 -2.85 -34.97
C LEU A 50 33.82 -1.34 -34.72
N ILE A 51 32.60 -0.78 -34.68
CA ILE A 51 32.38 0.67 -34.49
C ILE A 51 32.11 1.01 -33.02
N VAL A 52 31.61 0.08 -32.22
CA VAL A 52 31.28 0.30 -30.80
C VAL A 52 32.38 -0.28 -29.91
N ASP A 53 33.48 0.46 -29.79
CA ASP A 53 34.51 0.24 -28.77
C ASP A 53 34.25 1.17 -27.58
N ASP A 54 33.32 0.80 -26.71
CA ASP A 54 33.27 1.31 -25.33
C ASP A 54 32.59 0.29 -24.38
N PRO A 55 33.36 -0.60 -23.72
CA PRO A 55 32.81 -1.56 -22.78
C PRO A 55 32.41 -0.92 -21.43
N THR A 56 32.65 0.38 -21.22
CA THR A 56 32.33 1.09 -19.97
C THR A 56 31.78 2.48 -20.29
N GLY A 57 30.60 2.53 -20.89
CA GLY A 57 29.95 3.76 -21.38
C GLY A 57 29.88 4.91 -20.38
N GLY A 58 30.93 5.73 -20.35
CA GLY A 58 30.94 7.10 -19.82
C GLY A 58 30.52 7.32 -18.36
N GLN A 59 30.64 6.35 -17.46
CA GLN A 59 30.37 6.62 -16.04
C GLN A 59 31.56 7.36 -15.40
N PRO A 60 31.37 8.59 -14.87
CA PRO A 60 32.42 9.28 -14.13
C PRO A 60 32.62 8.59 -12.78
N THR A 61 33.74 7.89 -12.60
CA THR A 61 34.16 7.36 -11.29
C THR A 61 35.16 8.30 -10.65
N ILE A 62 34.85 8.77 -9.44
CA ILE A 62 35.76 9.52 -8.58
C ILE A 62 36.18 8.60 -7.43
N GLU A 63 37.47 8.36 -7.29
CA GLU A 63 38.04 7.69 -6.12
C GLU A 63 38.22 8.71 -4.99
N VAL A 64 37.54 8.51 -3.86
CA VAL A 64 37.71 9.32 -2.64
C VAL A 64 38.45 8.49 -1.60
N PRO A 65 39.61 8.94 -1.07
CA PRO A 65 40.31 8.24 -0.01
C PRO A 65 39.52 8.34 1.31
N ILE A 66 39.22 7.18 1.91
CA ILE A 66 38.59 7.10 3.23
C ILE A 66 39.66 7.36 4.29
N SER A 67 39.66 8.56 4.87
CA SER A 67 40.38 8.84 6.11
C SER A 67 39.52 8.39 7.30
N THR A 68 39.85 7.24 7.88
CA THR A 68 39.26 6.78 9.15
C THR A 68 39.81 7.62 10.31
N ASN A 69 39.13 8.71 10.66
CA ASN A 69 39.24 9.31 11.99
C ASN A 69 37.96 9.00 12.76
N ILE A 70 38.07 8.03 13.67
CA ILE A 70 37.05 7.68 14.66
C ILE A 70 37.02 8.83 15.66
N ASN A 71 36.11 9.79 15.46
CA ASN A 71 35.74 10.74 16.50
C ASN A 71 34.76 10.03 17.44
N SER A 72 35.30 9.41 18.49
CA SER A 72 34.54 8.91 19.63
C SER A 72 33.76 10.07 20.27
N ASN A 73 32.44 9.92 20.30
CA ASN A 73 31.51 10.88 20.88
C ASN A 73 31.75 10.98 22.40
N SER A 74 32.33 12.09 22.87
CA SER A 74 32.73 12.30 24.26
C SER A 74 31.54 12.36 25.25
N VAL A 75 30.32 12.57 24.75
CA VAL A 75 29.09 12.60 25.56
C VAL A 75 28.66 11.19 26.01
N ALA A 76 29.04 10.14 25.28
CA ALA A 76 28.71 8.75 25.65
C ALA A 76 29.57 8.18 26.79
N GLN A 77 30.73 8.79 27.07
CA GLN A 77 31.66 8.30 28.10
C GLN A 77 31.34 8.81 29.51
N GLU A 78 30.70 9.99 29.66
CA GLU A 78 30.35 10.51 31.00
C GLU A 78 29.18 9.77 31.65
N ILE A 79 28.22 9.28 30.85
CA ILE A 79 27.03 8.58 31.37
C ILE A 79 27.37 7.17 31.87
N SER A 80 28.50 6.60 31.42
CA SER A 80 28.93 5.24 31.76
C SER A 80 29.65 5.14 33.12
N ILE A 81 30.04 6.25 33.74
CA ILE A 81 30.84 6.27 34.97
C ILE A 81 29.98 6.33 36.24
N GLN A 82 28.68 6.65 36.13
CA GLN A 82 27.87 7.00 37.29
C GLN A 82 26.91 5.91 37.81
N SER A 83 27.10 4.65 37.40
CA SER A 83 26.23 3.54 37.84
C SER A 83 27.01 2.25 38.10
N GLN A 84 27.82 2.24 39.16
CA GLN A 84 28.40 1.08 39.87
C GLN A 84 29.30 1.67 40.98
N ILE A 85 29.08 1.56 42.30
CA ILE A 85 28.91 0.40 43.19
C ILE A 85 28.63 0.95 44.61
N SER A 86 27.68 0.39 45.37
CA SER A 86 27.88 -0.04 46.78
C SER A 86 26.68 -0.82 47.33
N ASN A 87 26.93 -2.06 47.73
CA ASN A 87 26.02 -2.99 48.42
C ASN A 87 26.22 -2.87 49.96
N PRO A 88 25.30 -3.41 50.80
CA PRO A 88 25.11 -3.03 52.21
C PRO A 88 25.74 -4.00 53.22
N GLU A 89 25.93 -3.57 54.47
CA GLU A 89 25.88 -4.46 55.65
C GLU A 89 25.80 -3.75 57.03
N GLN A 90 25.10 -4.42 57.97
CA GLN A 90 25.19 -4.42 59.45
C GLN A 90 24.16 -3.72 60.37
N ASN A 91 23.30 -4.59 60.95
CA ASN A 91 22.93 -4.83 62.36
C ASN A 91 22.16 -3.81 63.27
N SER A 92 21.13 -4.36 63.93
CA SER A 92 20.08 -3.79 64.82
C SER A 92 20.55 -3.56 66.29
N PRO A 93 19.74 -3.04 67.28
CA PRO A 93 18.45 -3.61 67.72
C PRO A 93 17.33 -2.64 68.22
N ILE A 94 16.21 -3.30 68.53
CA ILE A 94 14.86 -2.97 69.01
C ILE A 94 14.79 -2.08 70.28
N ILE A 95 13.82 -1.15 70.33
CA ILE A 95 13.15 -0.71 71.57
C ILE A 95 11.63 -0.67 71.36
N ILE A 96 10.90 -1.27 72.30
CA ILE A 96 9.43 -1.36 72.39
C ILE A 96 8.94 -0.27 73.35
N SER A 97 7.85 0.42 72.99
CA SER A 97 6.90 0.98 73.96
C SER A 97 5.57 1.35 73.29
N ASN A 98 4.53 0.61 73.67
CA ASN A 98 3.10 0.94 73.88
C ASN A 98 2.71 2.44 73.69
N GLU A 99 1.54 2.81 73.19
CA GLU A 99 0.23 2.49 73.78
C GLU A 99 -0.95 3.07 72.95
N LEU A 100 -2.15 2.48 73.15
CA LEU A 100 -3.52 2.99 72.96
C LEU A 100 -4.20 2.98 71.58
N GLN A 101 -5.09 1.99 71.45
CA GLN A 101 -6.23 1.93 70.53
C GLN A 101 -7.32 2.97 70.88
N THR A 102 -7.92 3.60 69.88
CA THR A 102 -9.38 3.86 69.80
C THR A 102 -9.82 3.97 68.32
N PRO A 103 -11.08 3.69 67.95
CA PRO A 103 -11.44 3.25 66.60
C PRO A 103 -12.22 4.28 65.74
N GLN A 104 -12.08 4.14 64.42
CA GLN A 104 -12.90 4.65 63.29
C GLN A 104 -12.81 6.17 63.03
N ILE A 105 -12.60 6.68 61.81
CA ILE A 105 -13.42 6.57 60.59
C ILE A 105 -12.52 6.67 59.34
N ILE A 106 -12.86 5.90 58.30
CA ILE A 106 -12.22 5.90 56.98
C ILE A 106 -12.54 7.23 56.27
N ASN A 107 -11.53 8.05 56.01
CA ASN A 107 -11.61 9.10 55.00
C ASN A 107 -10.49 8.84 53.97
N VAL A 108 -10.80 7.99 52.98
CA VAL A 108 -9.95 7.81 51.79
C VAL A 108 -10.27 8.98 50.87
N GLU A 109 -9.58 10.08 51.10
CA GLU A 109 -9.53 11.19 50.16
C GLU A 109 -8.10 11.29 49.65
N ASN A 110 -7.77 10.35 48.76
CA ASN A 110 -6.92 10.66 47.62
C ASN A 110 -7.28 9.66 46.53
N ALA A 111 -8.08 10.14 45.58
CA ALA A 111 -8.45 9.40 44.40
C ALA A 111 -7.18 8.89 43.73
N ALA A 112 -7.08 7.57 43.59
CA ALA A 112 -6.14 6.95 42.69
C ALA A 112 -6.47 7.47 41.28
N GLN A 113 -5.77 8.50 40.84
CA GLN A 113 -5.58 8.74 39.43
C GLN A 113 -4.95 7.45 38.86
N PRO A 114 -5.53 6.86 37.81
CA PRO A 114 -4.84 5.81 37.06
C PRO A 114 -3.50 6.38 36.60
N PRO A 115 -2.44 5.57 36.48
CA PRO A 115 -1.17 6.07 35.96
C PRO A 115 -1.43 6.58 34.54
N GLU A 116 -1.18 7.87 34.30
CA GLU A 116 -0.96 8.38 32.95
C GLU A 116 0.31 7.70 32.41
N PHE A 117 0.15 6.48 31.90
CA PHE A 117 1.13 5.87 31.02
C PHE A 117 1.20 6.73 29.77
N ALA A 118 2.21 7.59 29.68
CA ALA A 118 2.65 8.34 28.49
C ALA A 118 1.57 8.51 27.41
N ALA A 119 0.56 9.33 27.69
CA ALA A 119 -0.52 9.59 26.75
C ALA A 119 0.02 10.16 25.43
N ASN A 120 -0.22 9.46 24.32
CA ASN A 120 -0.40 10.00 22.96
C ASN A 120 0.57 11.12 22.55
N GLN A 121 1.88 10.96 22.72
CA GLN A 121 2.83 11.89 22.09
C GLN A 121 2.90 11.56 20.60
N ARG A 122 2.07 12.24 19.81
CA ARG A 122 2.24 12.30 18.37
C ARG A 122 3.47 13.16 18.07
N ASP A 123 4.34 12.68 17.19
CA ASP A 123 5.44 13.50 16.67
C ASP A 123 4.92 14.63 15.76
N GLU A 124 5.83 15.45 15.23
CA GLU A 124 5.51 16.56 14.32
C GLU A 124 4.82 16.11 13.01
N PHE A 125 4.90 14.82 12.68
CA PHE A 125 4.29 14.20 11.49
C PHE A 125 3.00 13.44 11.81
N GLY A 126 2.56 13.43 13.08
CA GLY A 126 1.32 12.80 13.53
C GLY A 126 1.45 11.32 13.88
N ASN A 127 2.68 10.78 13.99
CA ASN A 127 2.93 9.39 14.33
C ASN A 127 2.97 9.17 15.84
N LEU A 128 2.40 8.06 16.30
CA LEU A 128 2.44 7.63 17.69
C LEU A 128 3.71 6.82 17.95
N SER A 129 4.56 7.31 18.86
CA SER A 129 5.86 6.67 19.17
C SER A 129 5.71 5.23 19.68
N GLU A 130 4.60 4.88 20.34
CA GLU A 130 4.35 3.52 20.83
C GLU A 130 4.03 2.51 19.72
N LEU A 131 3.68 3.00 18.52
CA LEU A 131 3.35 2.19 17.34
C LEU A 131 4.50 2.14 16.33
N ILE A 132 5.70 2.54 16.74
CA ILE A 132 6.89 2.56 15.89
C ILE A 132 8.00 1.72 16.52
N GLU A 133 8.70 0.96 15.69
CA GLU A 133 10.02 0.40 16.00
C GLU A 133 11.09 0.94 15.05
N GLU A 134 12.27 1.20 15.59
CA GLU A 134 13.42 1.63 14.80
C GLU A 134 14.09 0.43 14.12
N THR A 135 14.40 0.56 12.84
CA THR A 135 15.17 -0.40 12.07
C THR A 135 16.31 0.27 11.31
N GLU A 136 17.17 -0.52 10.67
CA GLU A 136 18.23 0.01 9.80
C GLU A 136 17.71 0.89 8.65
N ASN A 137 16.46 0.67 8.21
CA ASN A 137 15.83 1.47 7.16
C ASN A 137 15.11 2.72 7.69
N GLY A 138 14.93 2.83 9.01
CA GLY A 138 14.12 3.86 9.67
C GLY A 138 12.94 3.28 10.47
N PRO A 139 12.05 4.15 10.97
CA PRO A 139 10.92 3.76 11.81
C PRO A 139 9.86 3.02 11.00
N ILE A 140 9.42 1.85 11.48
CA ILE A 140 8.34 1.06 10.86
C ILE A 140 7.23 0.75 11.88
N PRO A 141 5.99 0.47 11.44
CA PRO A 141 4.88 0.33 12.36
C PRO A 141 4.93 -0.99 13.13
N ARG A 142 4.53 -0.98 14.40
CA ARG A 142 4.38 -2.16 15.25
C ARG A 142 3.10 -2.09 16.08
N ILE A 143 2.73 -3.21 16.68
CA ILE A 143 1.71 -3.25 17.71
C ILE A 143 2.28 -2.68 19.02
N GLY A 144 1.52 -1.78 19.65
CA GLY A 144 1.85 -1.18 20.94
C GLY A 144 1.79 -2.18 22.09
N PRO A 145 2.39 -1.85 23.25
CA PRO A 145 2.47 -2.76 24.40
C PRO A 145 1.10 -3.15 25.00
N ASN A 146 0.07 -2.34 24.76
CA ASN A 146 -1.32 -2.56 25.17
C ASN A 146 -2.17 -3.28 24.11
N GLY A 147 -1.56 -3.77 23.02
CA GLY A 147 -2.28 -4.38 21.89
C GLY A 147 -2.90 -3.37 20.92
N LEU A 148 -2.60 -2.07 21.08
CA LEU A 148 -3.03 -1.05 20.15
C LEU A 148 -2.34 -1.25 18.80
N THR A 149 -3.12 -1.28 17.72
CA THR A 149 -2.61 -1.53 16.37
C THR A 149 -2.55 -0.23 15.56
N PRO A 150 -1.62 -0.10 14.59
CA PRO A 150 -1.63 0.97 13.60
C PRO A 150 -3.00 1.11 12.93
N PHE A 151 -3.64 0.01 12.54
CA PHE A 151 -4.99 0.06 11.95
C PHE A 151 -5.99 0.81 12.86
N ASN A 152 -6.11 0.43 14.13
CA ASN A 152 -7.10 1.04 15.04
C ASN A 152 -6.78 2.50 15.39
N SER A 153 -5.49 2.83 15.55
CA SER A 153 -5.07 4.17 15.96
C SER A 153 -5.16 5.20 14.86
N TYR A 154 -5.00 4.75 13.62
CA TYR A 154 -4.82 5.62 12.48
C TYR A 154 -6.03 5.65 11.53
N SER A 155 -6.98 4.73 11.71
CA SER A 155 -8.28 4.77 11.04
C SER A 155 -9.08 6.00 11.47
N ARG A 156 -9.78 6.61 10.50
CA ARG A 156 -10.69 7.71 10.79
C ARG A 156 -12.00 7.15 11.38
N PRO A 157 -12.48 7.67 12.53
CA PRO A 157 -13.78 7.28 13.06
C PRO A 157 -14.90 7.52 12.04
N SER A 158 -15.78 6.54 11.84
CA SER A 158 -16.91 6.66 10.93
C SER A 158 -18.01 5.65 11.28
N ILE A 159 -19.18 5.80 10.65
CA ILE A 159 -20.20 4.76 10.67
C ILE A 159 -19.69 3.51 9.95
N THR A 160 -20.08 2.35 10.44
CA THR A 160 -19.71 1.04 9.89
C THR A 160 -20.94 0.39 9.27
N PRO A 161 -20.79 -0.68 8.47
CA PRO A 161 -21.95 -1.43 7.95
C PRO A 161 -22.95 -1.84 9.04
N GLN A 162 -22.50 -2.07 10.27
CA GLN A 162 -23.33 -2.44 11.41
C GLN A 162 -24.11 -1.25 12.00
N SER A 163 -23.54 -0.04 11.97
CA SER A 163 -24.18 1.18 12.50
C SER A 163 -24.85 2.06 11.43
N ALA A 164 -24.74 1.69 10.16
CA ALA A 164 -25.25 2.45 9.01
C ALA A 164 -26.78 2.59 8.96
N SER A 165 -27.54 1.86 9.80
CA SER A 165 -29.00 1.98 9.91
C SER A 165 -29.73 1.86 8.56
N GLY A 166 -29.26 0.95 7.70
CA GLY A 166 -29.82 0.72 6.36
C GLY A 166 -29.25 1.59 5.24
N LYS A 167 -28.36 2.55 5.54
CA LYS A 167 -27.59 3.27 4.51
C LYS A 167 -26.57 2.34 3.85
N SER A 168 -26.37 2.54 2.55
CA SER A 168 -25.32 1.89 1.78
C SER A 168 -24.04 2.72 1.84
N LEU A 169 -22.90 2.08 2.02
CA LEU A 169 -21.64 2.77 2.28
C LEU A 169 -20.73 2.77 1.06
N VAL A 170 -20.20 3.92 0.70
CA VAL A 170 -19.23 4.07 -0.38
C VAL A 170 -17.93 4.56 0.22
N ALA A 171 -16.81 3.91 -0.09
CA ALA A 171 -15.49 4.45 0.16
C ALA A 171 -14.77 4.72 -1.17
N ILE A 172 -14.00 5.80 -1.20
CA ILE A 172 -13.15 6.15 -2.33
C ILE A 172 -11.72 6.27 -1.82
N VAL A 173 -10.79 5.61 -2.51
CA VAL A 173 -9.36 5.70 -2.24
C VAL A 173 -8.67 6.38 -3.41
N VAL A 174 -7.91 7.44 -3.10
CA VAL A 174 -7.13 8.20 -4.09
C VAL A 174 -5.67 7.76 -4.05
N THR A 175 -5.19 7.11 -5.10
CA THR A 175 -3.82 6.60 -5.25
C THR A 175 -2.89 7.58 -5.97
N GLY A 176 -1.59 7.35 -5.90
CA GLY A 176 -0.54 8.15 -6.51
C GLY A 176 -0.19 9.41 -5.73
N MET A 177 -0.63 9.52 -4.46
CA MET A 177 -0.33 10.68 -3.62
C MET A 177 1.17 10.74 -3.31
N GLY A 178 1.73 11.95 -3.17
CA GLY A 178 3.14 12.18 -2.84
C GLY A 178 4.09 12.25 -4.05
N ILE A 179 3.71 11.74 -5.23
CA ILE A 179 4.54 11.83 -6.44
C ILE A 179 4.74 13.29 -6.87
N ASN A 180 3.66 14.06 -6.88
CA ASN A 180 3.69 15.50 -7.13
C ASN A 180 3.19 16.23 -5.88
N GLU A 181 4.10 16.95 -5.21
CA GLU A 181 3.79 17.64 -3.95
C GLU A 181 2.65 18.66 -4.10
N GLY A 182 2.69 19.51 -5.14
CA GLY A 182 1.68 20.54 -5.37
C GLY A 182 0.28 19.95 -5.58
N ALA A 183 0.17 18.96 -6.49
CA ALA A 183 -1.08 18.27 -6.74
C ALA A 183 -1.58 17.49 -5.50
N THR A 184 -0.65 16.94 -4.72
CA THR A 184 -0.98 16.23 -3.47
C THR A 184 -1.58 17.19 -2.43
N MET A 185 -0.96 18.36 -2.23
CA MET A 185 -1.47 19.38 -1.30
C MET A 185 -2.81 19.97 -1.76
N GLU A 186 -3.02 20.14 -3.06
CA GLU A 186 -4.30 20.56 -3.63
C GLU A 186 -5.37 19.50 -3.41
N ALA A 187 -5.08 18.21 -3.66
CA ALA A 187 -6.00 17.11 -3.39
C ALA A 187 -6.36 17.02 -1.90
N ILE A 188 -5.39 17.11 -0.99
CA ILE A 188 -5.63 17.10 0.47
C ILE A 188 -6.54 18.25 0.90
N SER A 189 -6.40 19.44 0.32
CA SER A 189 -7.20 20.60 0.74
C SER A 189 -8.59 20.66 0.11
N SER A 190 -8.84 19.90 -0.96
CA SER A 190 -10.10 19.95 -1.72
C SER A 190 -10.99 18.73 -1.53
N LEU A 191 -10.43 17.54 -1.29
CA LEU A 191 -11.18 16.31 -1.07
C LEU A 191 -11.87 16.33 0.30
N PRO A 192 -13.09 15.79 0.42
CA PRO A 192 -13.68 15.50 1.72
C PRO A 192 -12.78 14.59 2.57
N ASP A 193 -12.74 14.84 3.87
CA ASP A 193 -11.93 14.10 4.85
C ASP A 193 -12.30 12.60 4.97
N ASN A 194 -13.52 12.22 4.56
CA ASN A 194 -13.96 10.83 4.45
C ASN A 194 -13.30 10.07 3.28
N ILE A 195 -12.55 10.73 2.40
CA ILE A 195 -11.79 10.07 1.33
C ILE A 195 -10.45 9.60 1.89
N THR A 196 -10.16 8.31 1.69
CA THR A 196 -8.87 7.72 2.07
C THR A 196 -7.84 8.05 0.99
N LEU A 197 -6.64 8.44 1.41
CA LEU A 197 -5.52 8.71 0.51
C LEU A 197 -4.55 7.51 0.48
N ALA A 198 -3.88 7.26 -0.63
CA ALA A 198 -2.84 6.25 -0.73
C ALA A 198 -1.56 6.88 -1.30
N PHE A 199 -0.49 6.79 -0.51
CA PHE A 199 0.77 7.47 -0.80
C PHE A 199 1.76 6.53 -1.47
N ALA A 200 2.30 6.97 -2.59
CA ALA A 200 3.40 6.30 -3.26
C ALA A 200 4.69 6.48 -2.43
N PRO A 201 5.49 5.41 -2.28
CA PRO A 201 6.65 5.39 -1.37
C PRO A 201 7.84 6.24 -1.88
N TYR A 202 7.78 6.70 -3.14
CA TYR A 202 8.88 7.39 -3.82
C TYR A 202 8.70 8.91 -3.91
N GLY A 203 7.68 9.45 -3.24
CA GLY A 203 7.47 10.90 -3.15
C GLY A 203 8.62 11.61 -2.43
N ARG A 204 9.14 12.70 -2.99
CA ARG A 204 10.28 13.44 -2.41
C ARG A 204 9.96 14.11 -1.09
N SER A 205 8.70 14.50 -0.88
CA SER A 205 8.23 15.26 0.27
C SER A 205 7.18 14.47 1.05
N ILE A 206 7.30 13.14 1.08
CA ILE A 206 6.28 12.23 1.61
C ILE A 206 5.89 12.61 3.04
N ASP A 207 6.85 12.85 3.93
CA ASP A 207 6.61 13.21 5.35
C ASP A 207 5.78 14.49 5.51
N ARG A 208 6.09 15.52 4.70
CA ARG A 208 5.32 16.76 4.70
C ARG A 208 3.89 16.52 4.21
N THR A 209 3.73 15.74 3.15
CA THR A 209 2.41 15.51 2.54
C THR A 209 1.54 14.57 3.39
N THR A 210 2.11 13.58 4.06
CA THR A 210 1.37 12.69 4.97
C THR A 210 1.00 13.40 6.27
N ALA A 211 1.88 14.25 6.80
CA ALA A 211 1.54 15.15 7.92
C ALA A 211 0.39 16.10 7.56
N ALA A 212 0.40 16.67 6.35
CA ALA A 212 -0.69 17.51 5.86
C ALA A 212 -2.00 16.72 5.72
N ALA A 213 -1.95 15.49 5.18
CA ALA A 213 -3.12 14.62 5.09
C ALA A 213 -3.73 14.33 6.47
N ARG A 214 -2.88 14.08 7.48
CA ARG A 214 -3.32 13.92 8.87
C ARG A 214 -3.97 15.15 9.45
N ALA A 215 -3.34 16.31 9.27
CA ALA A 215 -3.88 17.57 9.73
C ALA A 215 -5.23 17.89 9.05
N GLY A 216 -5.41 17.46 7.80
CA GLY A 216 -6.67 17.54 7.05
C GLY A 216 -7.74 16.53 7.47
N GLY A 217 -7.45 15.62 8.40
CA GLY A 217 -8.40 14.63 8.90
C GLY A 217 -8.52 13.35 8.06
N HIS A 218 -7.70 13.21 7.02
CA HIS A 218 -7.68 12.00 6.21
C HIS A 218 -7.00 10.85 6.95
N GLU A 219 -7.56 9.65 6.78
CA GLU A 219 -6.77 8.44 6.90
C GLU A 219 -6.04 8.16 5.58
N TYR A 220 -4.93 7.42 5.67
CA TYR A 220 -4.21 7.02 4.48
C TYR A 220 -3.57 5.65 4.57
N LEU A 221 -3.24 5.13 3.39
CA LEU A 221 -2.56 3.88 3.12
C LEU A 221 -1.18 4.15 2.54
N LEU A 222 -0.27 3.19 2.69
CA LEU A 222 0.97 3.13 1.93
C LEU A 222 0.79 2.25 0.69
N GLU A 223 1.21 2.75 -0.48
CA GLU A 223 1.23 1.93 -1.69
C GLU A 223 2.47 1.04 -1.74
N ILE A 224 2.26 -0.23 -2.07
CA ILE A 224 3.31 -1.23 -2.15
C ILE A 224 3.50 -1.64 -3.60
N PRO A 225 4.61 -1.23 -4.25
CA PRO A 225 4.99 -1.69 -5.58
C PRO A 225 5.11 -3.22 -5.60
N MET A 226 4.32 -3.88 -6.43
CA MET A 226 4.28 -5.35 -6.51
C MET A 226 4.33 -5.80 -7.97
N GLU A 227 4.91 -6.98 -8.21
CA GLU A 227 5.14 -7.49 -9.56
C GLU A 227 3.85 -7.68 -10.39
N PRO A 228 3.69 -7.01 -11.55
CA PRO A 228 2.68 -7.34 -12.54
C PRO A 228 3.11 -8.51 -13.44
N PHE A 229 2.23 -8.99 -14.32
CA PHE A 229 2.57 -10.09 -15.23
C PHE A 229 3.55 -9.72 -16.34
N ASP A 230 3.64 -8.44 -16.70
CA ASP A 230 4.49 -7.91 -17.76
C ASP A 230 5.81 -7.31 -17.24
N TYR A 231 6.17 -7.55 -15.97
CA TYR A 231 7.47 -7.18 -15.42
C TYR A 231 8.62 -7.82 -16.24
N PRO A 232 9.71 -7.08 -16.56
CA PRO A 232 10.04 -5.73 -16.12
C PRO A 232 9.55 -4.59 -17.05
N ASN A 233 8.70 -4.85 -18.04
CA ASN A 233 8.22 -3.78 -18.94
C ASN A 233 7.38 -2.74 -18.19
N SER A 234 6.60 -3.18 -17.20
CA SER A 234 5.90 -2.33 -16.24
C SER A 234 6.55 -2.49 -14.87
N ASP A 235 7.56 -1.67 -14.58
CA ASP A 235 8.25 -1.66 -13.29
C ASP A 235 7.71 -0.51 -12.40
N PRO A 236 7.02 -0.80 -11.28
CA PRO A 236 6.49 0.23 -10.40
C PRO A 236 7.54 0.84 -9.45
N GLY A 237 8.78 0.34 -9.44
CA GLY A 237 9.89 0.98 -8.75
C GLY A 237 11.00 0.05 -8.23
N PRO A 238 12.09 0.62 -7.69
CA PRO A 238 13.29 -0.14 -7.30
C PRO A 238 13.08 -1.15 -6.16
N HIS A 239 12.05 -0.95 -5.33
CA HIS A 239 11.71 -1.83 -4.21
C HIS A 239 10.46 -2.67 -4.48
N THR A 240 10.15 -2.94 -5.76
CA THR A 240 9.04 -3.82 -6.16
C THR A 240 9.18 -5.19 -5.50
N LEU A 241 8.11 -5.68 -4.87
CA LEU A 241 8.07 -7.05 -4.36
C LEU A 241 7.91 -8.02 -5.55
N LEU A 242 8.85 -8.98 -5.67
CA LEU A 242 8.97 -9.86 -6.84
C LEU A 242 8.69 -11.31 -6.47
N THR A 243 8.00 -12.02 -7.36
CA THR A 243 7.80 -13.46 -7.22
C THR A 243 9.08 -14.25 -7.50
N GLY A 244 9.24 -15.37 -6.80
CA GLY A 244 10.42 -16.23 -6.94
C GLY A 244 11.67 -15.71 -6.22
N PHE A 245 11.59 -14.54 -5.61
CA PHE A 245 12.58 -14.09 -4.63
C PHE A 245 12.35 -14.79 -3.29
N THR A 246 13.38 -14.89 -2.46
CA THR A 246 13.18 -15.42 -1.11
C THR A 246 12.35 -14.46 -0.28
N ALA A 247 11.59 -14.99 0.69
CA ALA A 247 10.79 -14.18 1.60
C ALA A 247 11.62 -13.05 2.24
N ARG A 248 12.84 -13.36 2.67
CA ARG A 248 13.78 -12.39 3.25
C ARG A 248 14.03 -11.18 2.35
N VAL A 249 14.28 -11.38 1.05
CA VAL A 249 14.57 -10.27 0.14
C VAL A 249 13.33 -9.38 -0.07
N ASN A 250 12.15 -9.99 -0.19
CA ASN A 250 10.91 -9.21 -0.27
C ASN A 250 10.60 -8.47 1.04
N LEU A 251 10.89 -9.06 2.21
CA LEU A 251 10.72 -8.40 3.51
C LEU A 251 11.70 -7.24 3.69
N GLU A 252 12.97 -7.37 3.27
CA GLU A 252 13.93 -6.27 3.29
C GLU A 252 13.44 -5.09 2.43
N ARG A 253 12.86 -5.37 1.25
CA ARG A 253 12.21 -4.34 0.41
C ARG A 253 10.98 -3.75 1.07
N LEU A 254 10.15 -4.57 1.68
CA LEU A 254 8.95 -4.13 2.40
C LEU A 254 9.31 -3.20 3.56
N PHE A 255 10.34 -3.50 4.35
CA PHE A 255 10.78 -2.66 5.45
C PHE A 255 11.32 -1.32 4.98
N TRP A 256 12.03 -1.30 3.85
CA TRP A 256 12.42 -0.04 3.21
C TRP A 256 11.20 0.80 2.82
N LEU A 257 10.17 0.17 2.24
CA LEU A 257 8.92 0.84 1.87
C LEU A 257 8.18 1.36 3.11
N MET A 258 8.05 0.53 4.15
CA MET A 258 7.40 0.88 5.41
C MET A 258 8.06 2.05 6.11
N ALA A 259 9.38 2.16 6.03
CA ALA A 259 10.16 3.22 6.67
C ALA A 259 10.07 4.57 5.93
N ARG A 260 9.37 4.63 4.79
CA ARG A 260 9.26 5.87 4.01
C ARG A 260 8.44 6.95 4.69
N THR A 261 7.49 6.56 5.52
CA THR A 261 6.64 7.46 6.30
C THR A 261 5.99 6.66 7.43
N GLY A 262 5.46 7.32 8.45
CA GLY A 262 4.69 6.66 9.52
C GLY A 262 3.19 6.77 9.30
N GLY A 263 2.39 6.51 10.34
CA GLY A 263 1.04 7.07 10.46
C GLY A 263 -0.07 6.52 9.53
N TYR A 264 0.24 5.62 8.59
CA TYR A 264 -0.77 4.93 7.77
C TYR A 264 -1.45 3.80 8.55
N MET A 265 -2.72 3.57 8.24
CA MET A 265 -3.50 2.50 8.89
C MET A 265 -3.40 1.14 8.17
N GLY A 266 -2.95 1.17 6.92
CA GLY A 266 -2.97 0.01 6.04
C GLY A 266 -2.08 0.18 4.82
N MET A 267 -2.08 -0.85 3.98
CA MET A 267 -1.36 -0.88 2.70
C MET A 267 -2.30 -1.24 1.55
N ILE A 268 -1.96 -0.78 0.36
CA ILE A 268 -2.62 -1.16 -0.90
C ILE A 268 -1.56 -1.57 -1.92
N ASN A 269 -1.86 -2.56 -2.76
CA ASN A 269 -0.96 -2.91 -3.86
C ASN A 269 -0.97 -1.83 -4.95
N ASN A 270 0.23 -1.50 -5.46
CA ASN A 270 0.41 -0.80 -6.73
C ASN A 270 0.83 -1.84 -7.77
N LEU A 271 -0.04 -2.10 -8.74
CA LEU A 271 0.02 -3.25 -9.65
C LEU A 271 -0.04 -4.59 -8.89
N GLY A 272 0.92 -5.50 -9.06
CA GLY A 272 0.99 -6.71 -8.24
C GLY A 272 0.13 -7.89 -8.68
N ALA A 273 -0.46 -7.87 -9.88
CA ALA A 273 -1.34 -8.95 -10.31
C ALA A 273 -0.66 -10.34 -10.30
N ARG A 274 0.66 -10.41 -10.55
CA ARG A 274 1.44 -11.64 -10.47
C ARG A 274 1.78 -11.97 -9.02
N PHE A 275 2.26 -10.99 -8.25
CA PHE A 275 2.62 -11.17 -6.84
C PHE A 275 1.45 -11.64 -5.97
N THR A 276 0.31 -10.95 -6.05
CA THR A 276 -0.92 -11.27 -5.29
C THR A 276 -1.50 -12.64 -5.64
N SER A 277 -1.16 -13.20 -6.81
CA SER A 277 -1.59 -14.53 -7.24
C SER A 277 -0.64 -15.66 -6.79
N SER A 278 0.49 -15.34 -6.17
CA SER A 278 1.48 -16.32 -5.70
C SER A 278 1.39 -16.54 -4.21
N ALA A 279 0.93 -17.72 -3.78
CA ALA A 279 0.82 -18.05 -2.36
C ALA A 279 2.17 -17.99 -1.63
N ASN A 280 3.23 -18.49 -2.27
CA ASN A 280 4.57 -18.58 -1.67
C ASN A 280 5.19 -17.19 -1.43
N ASP A 281 4.90 -16.22 -2.31
CA ASP A 281 5.48 -14.88 -2.21
C ASP A 281 4.59 -13.94 -1.37
N MET A 282 3.27 -14.07 -1.48
CA MET A 282 2.31 -13.22 -0.78
C MET A 282 2.11 -13.61 0.69
N ALA A 283 2.30 -14.89 1.05
CA ALA A 283 2.08 -15.34 2.43
C ALA A 283 3.00 -14.64 3.45
N PRO A 284 4.33 -14.54 3.25
CA PRO A 284 5.21 -13.82 4.17
C PRO A 284 4.88 -12.33 4.28
N PHE A 285 4.47 -11.70 3.18
CA PHE A 285 4.00 -10.32 3.20
C PHE A 285 2.77 -10.17 4.10
N MET A 286 1.78 -11.05 3.96
CA MET A 286 0.56 -10.97 4.76
C MET A 286 0.77 -11.34 6.23
N GLU A 287 1.67 -12.29 6.52
CA GLU A 287 2.12 -12.61 7.88
C GLU A 287 2.70 -11.37 8.56
N GLU A 288 3.59 -10.64 7.86
CA GLU A 288 4.20 -9.42 8.37
C GLU A 288 3.19 -8.29 8.63
N LEU A 289 2.14 -8.18 7.81
CA LEU A 289 1.07 -7.20 8.08
C LEU A 289 0.28 -7.59 9.35
N GLY A 290 0.06 -8.88 9.57
CA GLY A 290 -0.61 -9.41 10.77
C GLY A 290 0.19 -9.13 12.04
N THR A 291 1.50 -9.38 12.02
CA THR A 291 2.38 -9.13 13.18
C THR A 291 2.47 -7.64 13.54
N ARG A 292 2.31 -6.76 12.55
CA ARG A 292 2.35 -5.30 12.73
C ARG A 292 1.00 -4.66 13.01
N GLY A 293 -0.11 -5.40 12.88
CA GLY A 293 -1.45 -4.85 13.05
C GLY A 293 -1.83 -3.81 11.98
N ILE A 294 -1.34 -4.00 10.76
CA ILE A 294 -1.57 -3.13 9.60
C ILE A 294 -2.63 -3.79 8.70
N ALA A 295 -3.56 -3.01 8.16
CA ALA A 295 -4.58 -3.52 7.27
C ALA A 295 -4.08 -3.68 5.83
N TYR A 296 -4.77 -4.50 5.03
CA TYR A 296 -4.49 -4.66 3.60
C TYR A 296 -5.74 -4.42 2.74
N LEU A 297 -5.62 -3.50 1.78
CA LEU A 297 -6.59 -3.26 0.74
C LEU A 297 -6.08 -3.84 -0.58
N ASP A 298 -6.79 -4.83 -1.11
CA ASP A 298 -6.56 -5.33 -2.48
C ASP A 298 -7.27 -4.39 -3.46
N ASP A 299 -6.53 -3.80 -4.41
CA ASP A 299 -7.06 -2.87 -5.42
C ASP A 299 -8.03 -3.53 -6.42
N GLY A 300 -8.20 -4.86 -6.34
CA GLY A 300 -9.14 -5.62 -7.15
C GLY A 300 -8.66 -5.90 -8.57
N SER A 301 -7.47 -5.44 -8.96
CA SER A 301 -6.94 -5.54 -10.33
C SER A 301 -6.70 -6.99 -10.78
N SER A 302 -6.46 -7.91 -9.84
CA SER A 302 -6.27 -9.34 -10.12
C SER A 302 -7.40 -10.21 -9.58
N ASN A 303 -8.15 -10.86 -10.47
CA ASN A 303 -9.17 -11.87 -10.11
C ASN A 303 -8.57 -13.16 -9.52
N ARG A 304 -7.24 -13.34 -9.60
CA ARG A 304 -6.52 -14.50 -9.07
C ARG A 304 -5.82 -14.22 -7.74
N SER A 305 -5.98 -13.00 -7.22
CA SER A 305 -5.41 -12.59 -5.95
C SER A 305 -5.83 -13.53 -4.83
N LEU A 306 -4.85 -13.97 -4.05
CA LEU A 306 -5.00 -14.80 -2.85
C LEU A 306 -5.09 -13.95 -1.57
N SER A 307 -5.07 -12.62 -1.70
CA SER A 307 -4.97 -11.69 -0.58
C SER A 307 -6.07 -11.88 0.45
N ARG A 308 -7.32 -12.16 0.04
CA ARG A 308 -8.42 -12.41 1.00
C ARG A 308 -8.15 -13.64 1.88
N GLN A 309 -7.77 -14.75 1.26
CA GLN A 309 -7.52 -16.00 1.98
C GLN A 309 -6.34 -15.85 2.94
N LEU A 310 -5.25 -15.22 2.47
CA LEU A 310 -4.06 -15.00 3.27
C LEU A 310 -4.33 -13.99 4.40
N ALA A 311 -5.11 -12.92 4.14
CA ALA A 311 -5.45 -11.95 5.18
C ALA A 311 -6.27 -12.59 6.30
N THR A 312 -7.23 -13.45 5.94
CA THR A 312 -8.00 -14.26 6.91
C THR A 312 -7.08 -15.13 7.76
N ALA A 313 -6.15 -15.86 7.11
CA ALA A 313 -5.23 -16.76 7.79
C ALA A 313 -4.27 -16.03 8.77
N ASN A 314 -3.96 -14.76 8.50
CA ASN A 314 -3.04 -13.94 9.29
C ASN A 314 -3.75 -12.87 10.14
N GLN A 315 -5.08 -12.93 10.26
CA GLN A 315 -5.89 -11.97 11.02
C GLN A 315 -5.68 -10.50 10.62
N VAL A 316 -5.38 -10.25 9.34
CA VAL A 316 -5.20 -8.91 8.79
C VAL A 316 -6.56 -8.29 8.47
N PRO A 317 -6.88 -7.08 8.95
CA PRO A 317 -8.05 -6.34 8.51
C PRO A 317 -7.98 -6.14 7.00
N PHE A 318 -9.02 -6.60 6.31
CA PHE A 318 -8.99 -6.74 4.85
C PHE A 318 -10.19 -6.07 4.19
N ALA A 319 -9.95 -5.48 3.04
CA ALA A 319 -10.99 -5.22 2.06
C ALA A 319 -10.45 -5.42 0.64
N ARG A 320 -11.37 -5.52 -0.31
CA ARG A 320 -11.06 -5.56 -1.73
C ARG A 320 -11.89 -4.52 -2.45
N ALA A 321 -11.26 -3.77 -3.33
CA ALA A 321 -11.93 -2.78 -4.15
C ALA A 321 -12.92 -3.42 -5.11
N SER A 322 -14.03 -2.72 -5.34
CA SER A 322 -15.09 -3.13 -6.25
C SER A 322 -14.80 -2.64 -7.67
N LEU A 323 -14.30 -1.40 -7.83
CA LEU A 323 -14.07 -0.76 -9.12
C LEU A 323 -12.82 0.12 -9.15
N LEU A 324 -12.16 0.14 -10.31
CA LEU A 324 -11.21 1.19 -10.71
C LEU A 324 -11.98 2.27 -11.50
N LEU A 325 -11.99 3.50 -11.00
CA LEU A 325 -12.90 4.56 -11.44
C LEU A 325 -12.39 5.33 -12.67
N ASP A 326 -11.08 5.34 -12.92
CA ASP A 326 -10.44 6.17 -13.94
C ASP A 326 -9.62 5.39 -14.99
N GLN A 327 -9.98 4.13 -15.25
CA GLN A 327 -9.42 3.38 -16.39
C GLN A 327 -9.52 4.16 -17.71
N ASN A 328 -10.58 4.95 -17.86
CA ASN A 328 -10.67 6.02 -18.84
C ASN A 328 -10.66 7.36 -18.07
N PRO A 329 -9.58 8.15 -18.14
CA PRO A 329 -9.41 9.37 -17.35
C PRO A 329 -10.16 10.56 -17.96
N SER A 330 -11.44 10.36 -18.34
CA SER A 330 -12.34 11.43 -18.75
C SER A 330 -13.44 11.61 -17.71
N ARG A 331 -13.84 12.86 -17.46
CA ARG A 331 -14.87 13.20 -16.46
C ARG A 331 -16.16 12.38 -16.65
N ALA A 332 -16.61 12.22 -17.89
CA ALA A 332 -17.83 11.46 -18.19
C ALA A 332 -17.70 9.97 -17.84
N ALA A 333 -16.55 9.35 -18.13
CA ALA A 333 -16.32 7.95 -17.79
C ALA A 333 -16.20 7.76 -16.27
N ILE A 334 -15.52 8.67 -15.57
CA ILE A 334 -15.39 8.63 -14.11
C ILE A 334 -16.76 8.76 -13.44
N LEU A 335 -17.61 9.71 -13.89
CA LEU A 335 -18.98 9.85 -13.38
C LEU A 335 -19.82 8.59 -13.63
N SER A 336 -19.67 7.95 -14.79
CA SER A 336 -20.32 6.66 -15.07
C SER A 336 -19.87 5.57 -14.11
N GLN A 337 -18.57 5.50 -13.78
CA GLN A 337 -18.05 4.51 -12.84
C GLN A 337 -18.48 4.80 -11.40
N LEU A 338 -18.57 6.06 -11.00
CA LEU A 338 -19.12 6.46 -9.70
C LEU A 338 -20.59 6.05 -9.56
N GLN A 339 -21.38 6.18 -10.62
CA GLN A 339 -22.75 5.68 -10.60
C GLN A 339 -22.79 4.16 -10.42
N ILE A 340 -21.96 3.41 -11.14
CA ILE A 340 -21.86 1.95 -10.96
C ILE A 340 -21.40 1.58 -9.55
N LEU A 341 -20.48 2.35 -8.97
CA LEU A 341 -20.03 2.17 -7.58
C LEU A 341 -21.18 2.36 -6.59
N VAL A 342 -22.00 3.39 -6.77
CA VAL A 342 -23.20 3.63 -5.94
C VAL A 342 -24.21 2.49 -6.09
N GLU A 343 -24.49 2.03 -7.31
CA GLU A 343 -25.41 0.88 -7.50
C GLU A 343 -24.85 -0.41 -6.90
N THR A 344 -23.54 -0.60 -6.95
CA THR A 344 -22.86 -1.73 -6.30
C THR A 344 -23.03 -1.63 -4.78
N ALA A 345 -22.86 -0.43 -4.20
CA ALA A 345 -23.08 -0.21 -2.77
C ALA A 345 -24.53 -0.46 -2.37
N ARG A 346 -25.51 -0.05 -3.18
CA ARG A 346 -26.93 -0.34 -2.92
C ARG A 346 -27.26 -1.82 -2.94
N ARG A 347 -26.63 -2.57 -3.85
CA ARG A 347 -26.83 -4.03 -3.96
C ARG A 347 -26.17 -4.79 -2.82
N ASP A 348 -24.93 -4.43 -2.49
CA ASP A 348 -24.06 -5.20 -1.59
C ASP A 348 -23.98 -4.61 -0.17
N GLY A 349 -24.66 -3.48 0.07
CA GLY A 349 -24.58 -2.67 1.29
C GLY A 349 -23.32 -1.80 1.38
N LYS A 350 -22.25 -2.15 0.63
CA LYS A 350 -21.01 -1.37 0.58
C LYS A 350 -20.27 -1.52 -0.75
N ALA A 351 -19.51 -0.50 -1.15
CA ALA A 351 -18.58 -0.59 -2.26
C ALA A 351 -17.34 0.30 -2.07
N ILE A 352 -16.22 -0.13 -2.66
CA ILE A 352 -14.95 0.61 -2.61
C ILE A 352 -14.51 0.92 -4.04
N GLY A 353 -14.26 2.20 -4.31
CA GLY A 353 -13.69 2.67 -5.57
C GLY A 353 -12.25 3.12 -5.40
N ILE A 354 -11.38 2.76 -6.35
CA ILE A 354 -10.01 3.26 -6.44
C ILE A 354 -9.90 4.24 -7.60
N ILE A 355 -9.23 5.35 -7.39
CA ILE A 355 -8.99 6.37 -8.42
C ILE A 355 -7.60 6.98 -8.26
N SER A 356 -6.94 7.32 -9.35
CA SER A 356 -5.62 7.95 -9.31
C SER A 356 -5.74 9.46 -9.08
N ALA A 357 -4.72 10.09 -8.49
CA ALA A 357 -4.64 11.53 -8.21
C ALA A 357 -4.42 12.40 -9.48
N LEU A 358 -5.16 12.14 -10.55
CA LEU A 358 -5.16 12.98 -11.74
C LEU A 358 -6.00 14.25 -11.49
N PRO A 359 -5.64 15.42 -12.05
CA PRO A 359 -6.44 16.64 -11.87
C PRO A 359 -7.91 16.48 -12.25
N VAL A 360 -8.21 15.73 -13.33
CA VAL A 360 -9.59 15.42 -13.73
C VAL A 360 -10.31 14.53 -12.72
N SER A 361 -9.60 13.57 -12.12
CA SER A 361 -10.11 12.66 -11.11
C SER A 361 -10.50 13.44 -9.85
N ILE A 362 -9.56 14.21 -9.28
CA ILE A 362 -9.79 15.02 -8.07
C ILE A 362 -10.99 15.95 -8.25
N ASN A 363 -10.99 16.76 -9.33
CA ASN A 363 -12.08 17.70 -9.59
C ASN A 363 -13.45 17.01 -9.77
N THR A 364 -13.46 15.82 -10.37
CA THR A 364 -14.69 15.04 -10.55
C THR A 364 -15.20 14.51 -9.21
N ILE A 365 -14.32 13.97 -8.37
CA ILE A 365 -14.66 13.48 -7.04
C ILE A 365 -15.19 14.61 -6.15
N VAL A 366 -14.50 15.75 -6.09
CA VAL A 366 -14.93 16.92 -5.30
C VAL A 366 -16.32 17.39 -5.71
N SER A 367 -16.56 17.51 -7.02
CA SER A 367 -17.87 17.92 -7.56
C SER A 367 -18.95 16.89 -7.25
N TRP A 368 -18.64 15.60 -7.40
CA TRP A 368 -19.58 14.50 -7.16
C TRP A 368 -19.93 14.38 -5.68
N SER A 369 -18.95 14.44 -4.77
CA SER A 369 -19.18 14.33 -3.33
C SER A 369 -20.00 15.49 -2.79
N ALA A 370 -19.83 16.70 -3.35
CA ALA A 370 -20.65 17.85 -2.98
C ALA A 370 -22.13 17.73 -3.42
N GLN A 371 -22.41 16.90 -4.42
CA GLN A 371 -23.76 16.65 -4.97
C GLN A 371 -24.38 15.36 -4.45
N LEU A 372 -23.72 14.68 -3.50
CA LEU A 372 -24.22 13.45 -2.89
C LEU A 372 -25.36 13.79 -1.92
N GLU A 373 -26.53 14.14 -2.48
CA GLU A 373 -27.76 14.47 -1.73
C GLU A 373 -28.57 13.22 -1.35
N ASP A 374 -28.12 12.03 -1.75
CA ASP A 374 -28.81 10.78 -1.50
C ASP A 374 -28.69 10.37 -0.03
N GLN A 375 -29.78 10.53 0.72
CA GLN A 375 -29.86 10.15 2.13
C GLN A 375 -29.65 8.65 2.39
N THR A 376 -29.66 7.83 1.34
CA THR A 376 -29.43 6.37 1.42
C THR A 376 -27.98 5.96 1.20
N ILE A 377 -27.09 6.89 0.80
CA ILE A 377 -25.67 6.63 0.58
C ILE A 377 -24.84 7.49 1.53
N GLU A 378 -23.84 6.88 2.17
CA GLU A 378 -22.85 7.61 2.97
C GLU A 378 -21.44 7.40 2.40
N LEU A 379 -20.70 8.50 2.21
CA LEU A 379 -19.27 8.44 1.94
C LEU A 379 -18.50 8.22 3.24
N VAL A 380 -17.73 7.14 3.31
CA VAL A 380 -16.96 6.75 4.50
C VAL A 380 -15.49 6.48 4.17
N PRO A 381 -14.57 6.64 5.13
CA PRO A 381 -13.21 6.12 5.03
C PRO A 381 -13.20 4.61 4.75
N VAL A 382 -12.18 4.13 4.04
CA VAL A 382 -12.07 2.72 3.66
C VAL A 382 -11.93 1.80 4.88
N SER A 383 -11.29 2.26 5.98
CA SER A 383 -11.21 1.50 7.24
C SER A 383 -12.56 1.04 7.76
N ALA A 384 -13.62 1.85 7.58
CA ALA A 384 -14.97 1.51 8.01
C ALA A 384 -15.55 0.28 7.29
N LEU A 385 -15.01 -0.03 6.11
CA LEU A 385 -15.43 -1.16 5.27
C LEU A 385 -14.51 -2.38 5.39
N MET A 386 -13.40 -2.25 6.11
CA MET A 386 -12.43 -3.31 6.40
C MET A 386 -12.83 -4.09 7.64
N ASN A 387 -12.60 -5.39 7.62
CA ASN A 387 -12.80 -6.24 8.79
C ASN A 387 -11.72 -7.32 8.85
N VAL A 388 -11.42 -7.79 10.06
CA VAL A 388 -10.73 -9.07 10.21
C VAL A 388 -11.73 -10.14 9.78
N ALA A 389 -11.41 -10.85 8.70
CA ALA A 389 -12.25 -11.93 8.22
C ALA A 389 -12.29 -13.03 9.29
N ASN A 390 -13.50 -13.38 9.75
CA ASN A 390 -13.75 -14.46 10.70
C ASN A 390 -13.91 -15.81 10.00
#